data_AF-A0A9X1QWG8-F1
#
_entry.id   AF-A0A9X1QWG8-F1
#
_cell.length_a   1.000
_cell.length_b   1.000
_cell.length_c   1.000
_cell.angle_alpha   90.00
_cell.angle_beta   90.00
_cell.angle_gamma   90.00
#
_symmetry.space_group_name_H-M   'P 1'
#
loop_
_entity.id
_entity.type
_entity.pdbx_description
1 polymer ?
#
loop_
_entity_poly.entity_id
_entity_poly.type
_entity_poly.pdbx_seq_one_letter_code
_entity_poly.pdbx_strand_id
1 'polypeptide(L)'
;MMNNKSTKLKSARPATKTVMGFQTGKKNKTFVNLYLFLLTLVAVFSPFFHLFYLVNDKEGIFGYAYMSSFLYSLSLPLMALSFGLLLKFLCKYISTELINSINFISNLIIFLGFFFLIYTFLSIQDFSLFTYYLVLIACSITLTAIAHFLQKAVLTTEQRLKTIISKLFDFIILETPRKHVSEEKQIDYVISYEKIINEIGDE
;
A
#
# COMPACT_ATOMS: atom_id res chain seq x y z
N MET A 1 -33.03 -57.37 -10.29
CA MET A 1 -32.16 -56.43 -9.56
C MET A 1 -31.15 -55.84 -10.54
N MET A 2 -31.43 -54.63 -11.03
CA MET A 2 -30.59 -53.93 -12.00
C MET A 2 -30.13 -52.60 -11.41
N ASN A 3 -28.83 -52.41 -11.50
CA ASN A 3 -27.98 -51.33 -11.02
C ASN A 3 -28.29 -50.01 -11.75
N ASN A 4 -28.40 -48.89 -11.03
CA ASN A 4 -28.11 -47.60 -11.66
C ASN A 4 -27.44 -46.64 -10.67
N LYS A 5 -26.12 -46.53 -10.81
CA LYS A 5 -25.27 -45.58 -10.10
C LYS A 5 -25.56 -44.18 -10.66
N SER A 6 -26.19 -43.32 -9.85
CA SER A 6 -26.34 -41.91 -10.16
C SER A 6 -24.95 -41.25 -10.19
N THR A 7 -24.52 -40.88 -11.38
CA THR A 7 -23.29 -40.18 -11.70
C THR A 7 -23.26 -38.81 -11.02
N LYS A 8 -22.22 -38.57 -10.20
CA LYS A 8 -21.91 -37.25 -9.63
C LYS A 8 -21.69 -36.24 -10.77
N LEU A 9 -22.64 -35.32 -10.96
CA LEU A 9 -22.43 -34.12 -11.76
C LEU A 9 -21.30 -33.31 -11.12
N LYS A 10 -20.15 -33.25 -11.81
CA LYS A 10 -19.07 -32.31 -11.51
C LYS A 10 -19.65 -30.90 -11.53
N SER A 11 -19.73 -30.29 -10.35
CA SER A 11 -19.96 -28.85 -10.20
C SER A 11 -18.98 -28.10 -11.10
N ALA A 12 -19.51 -27.42 -12.11
CA ALA A 12 -18.74 -26.55 -12.96
C ALA A 12 -18.11 -25.46 -12.09
N ARG A 13 -16.80 -25.24 -12.23
CA ARG A 13 -16.13 -24.09 -11.59
C ARG A 13 -16.87 -22.81 -11.99
N PRO A 14 -17.25 -21.94 -11.05
CA PRO A 14 -17.87 -20.68 -11.40
C PRO A 14 -16.92 -19.90 -12.30
N ALA A 15 -17.42 -19.46 -13.45
CA ALA A 15 -16.68 -18.61 -14.37
C ALA A 15 -16.12 -17.40 -13.60
N THR A 16 -14.81 -17.20 -13.71
CA THR A 16 -14.10 -16.08 -13.11
C THR A 16 -14.77 -14.77 -13.54
N LYS A 17 -15.30 -14.03 -12.57
CA LYS A 17 -15.84 -12.66 -12.71
C LYS A 17 -14.74 -11.62 -13.03
N THR A 18 -13.75 -11.96 -13.85
CA THR A 18 -12.61 -11.07 -14.14
C THR A 18 -12.96 -9.94 -15.11
N VAL A 19 -14.07 -10.02 -15.86
CA VAL A 19 -14.39 -9.03 -16.92
C VAL A 19 -15.51 -8.05 -16.55
N MET A 20 -16.32 -8.33 -15.51
CA MET A 20 -17.43 -7.44 -15.13
C MET A 20 -17.05 -6.30 -14.16
N GLY A 21 -15.87 -6.32 -13.54
CA GLY A 21 -15.44 -5.22 -12.66
C GLY A 21 -15.25 -3.87 -13.39
N PHE A 22 -15.05 -3.89 -14.71
CA PHE A 22 -14.80 -2.69 -15.50
C PHE A 22 -16.05 -1.98 -16.04
N GLN A 23 -17.22 -2.64 -16.06
CA GLN A 23 -18.40 -2.12 -16.76
C GLN A 23 -19.44 -1.41 -15.88
N THR A 24 -19.43 -1.59 -14.55
CA THR A 24 -20.45 -0.99 -13.66
C THR A 24 -20.15 0.47 -13.24
N GLY A 25 -19.08 1.10 -13.76
CA GLY A 25 -18.60 2.40 -13.27
C GLY A 25 -18.67 3.59 -14.24
N LYS A 26 -19.28 3.46 -15.43
CA LYS A 26 -19.07 4.44 -16.52
C LYS A 26 -19.76 5.80 -16.32
N LYS A 27 -20.85 5.88 -15.54
CA LYS A 27 -21.59 7.14 -15.27
C LYS A 27 -21.08 7.94 -14.06
N ASN A 28 -20.52 7.28 -13.04
CA ASN A 28 -19.97 7.92 -11.83
C ASN A 28 -18.45 8.15 -11.88
N LYS A 29 -17.77 7.65 -12.93
CA LYS A 29 -16.31 7.74 -13.07
C LYS A 29 -15.78 9.18 -13.02
N THR A 30 -16.49 10.13 -13.64
CA THR A 30 -16.03 11.53 -13.70
C THR A 30 -16.09 12.23 -12.34
N PHE A 31 -17.19 12.06 -11.59
CA PHE A 31 -17.33 12.64 -10.25
C PHE A 31 -16.42 11.98 -9.23
N VAL A 32 -16.26 10.65 -9.29
CA VAL A 32 -15.31 9.93 -8.42
C VAL A 32 -13.88 10.35 -8.74
N ASN A 33 -13.51 10.49 -10.01
CA ASN A 33 -12.17 10.96 -10.39
C ASN A 33 -11.92 12.40 -9.94
N LEU A 34 -12.91 13.30 -10.06
CA LEU A 34 -12.79 14.68 -9.58
C LEU A 34 -12.63 14.73 -8.06
N TYR A 35 -13.43 13.96 -7.33
CA TYR A 35 -13.33 13.86 -5.87
C TYR A 35 -11.95 13.36 -5.42
N LEU A 36 -11.42 12.32 -6.06
CA LEU A 36 -10.09 11.79 -5.75
C LEU A 36 -8.98 12.78 -6.10
N PHE A 37 -9.13 13.48 -7.23
CA PHE A 37 -8.20 14.52 -7.63
C PHE A 37 -8.17 15.65 -6.59
N LEU A 38 -9.34 16.13 -6.14
CA LEU A 38 -9.44 17.14 -5.09
C LEU A 38 -8.86 16.65 -3.76
N LEU A 39 -9.16 15.42 -3.34
CA LEU A 39 -8.55 14.83 -2.15
C LEU A 39 -7.02 14.77 -2.24
N THR A 40 -6.50 14.43 -3.42
CA THR A 40 -5.05 14.36 -3.65
C THR A 40 -4.42 15.75 -3.60
N LEU A 41 -5.07 16.74 -4.21
CA LEU A 41 -4.63 18.14 -4.11
C LEU A 41 -4.62 18.59 -2.65
N VAL A 42 -5.69 18.36 -1.90
CA VAL A 42 -5.72 18.73 -0.48
C VAL A 42 -4.65 17.99 0.31
N ALA A 43 -4.46 16.69 0.09
CA ALA A 43 -3.42 15.93 0.79
C ALA A 43 -2.01 16.47 0.54
N VAL A 44 -1.69 16.86 -0.69
CA VAL A 44 -0.35 17.32 -1.07
C VAL A 44 -0.13 18.79 -0.71
N PHE A 45 -1.12 19.66 -0.94
CA PHE A 45 -0.95 21.10 -0.77
C PHE A 45 -1.25 21.59 0.65
N SER A 46 -2.08 20.86 1.41
CA SER A 46 -2.48 21.25 2.76
C SER A 46 -1.29 21.62 3.65
N PRO A 47 -0.21 20.80 3.78
CA PRO A 47 0.91 21.11 4.67
C PRO A 47 1.58 22.47 4.40
N PHE A 48 1.42 23.00 3.20
CA PHE A 48 2.00 24.28 2.78
C PHE A 48 1.09 25.49 3.03
N PHE A 49 -0.12 25.32 3.57
CA PHE A 49 -1.06 26.43 3.80
C PHE A 49 -0.50 27.51 4.73
N HIS A 50 0.36 27.14 5.68
CA HIS A 50 1.01 28.11 6.57
C HIS A 50 1.95 29.06 5.83
N LEU A 51 2.49 28.69 4.65
CA LEU A 51 3.42 29.51 3.88
C LEU A 51 2.78 30.81 3.36
N PHE A 52 1.45 30.86 3.21
CA PHE A 52 0.75 32.07 2.76
C PHE A 52 0.88 33.24 3.73
N TYR A 53 1.18 32.97 5.00
CA TYR A 53 1.28 33.96 6.07
C TYR A 53 2.70 34.06 6.67
N LEU A 54 3.71 33.51 5.99
CA LEU A 54 5.08 33.46 6.52
C LEU A 54 5.74 34.85 6.62
N VAL A 55 5.45 35.74 5.66
CA VAL A 55 6.12 37.06 5.55
C VAL A 55 5.30 38.18 6.19
N ASN A 56 3.98 38.13 6.10
CA ASN A 56 3.05 39.11 6.66
C ASN A 56 2.00 38.38 7.50
N ASP A 57 2.45 37.86 8.65
CA ASP A 57 1.58 37.10 9.54
C ASP A 57 0.53 38.01 10.18
N LYS A 58 -0.65 37.43 10.38
CA LYS A 58 -1.78 38.13 11.00
C LYS A 58 -2.08 37.50 12.34
N GLU A 59 -2.82 38.24 13.16
CA GLU A 59 -3.37 37.70 14.40
C GLU A 59 -4.15 36.41 14.10
N GLY A 60 -3.87 35.36 14.87
CA GLY A 60 -4.51 34.07 14.73
C GLY A 60 -5.94 34.07 15.25
N ILE A 61 -6.62 32.95 15.05
CA ILE A 61 -8.00 32.72 15.51
C ILE A 61 -8.03 31.49 16.41
N PHE A 62 -9.11 31.29 17.17
CA PHE A 62 -9.31 30.12 18.04
C PHE A 62 -8.18 29.87 19.07
N GLY A 63 -7.59 30.95 19.61
CA GLY A 63 -6.56 30.86 20.64
C GLY A 63 -5.12 30.77 20.11
N TYR A 64 -4.93 30.76 18.78
CA TYR A 64 -3.61 30.84 18.18
C TYR A 64 -3.14 32.30 18.13
N ALA A 65 -1.88 32.54 18.50
CA ALA A 65 -1.27 33.87 18.42
C ALA A 65 -1.10 34.35 16.97
N TYR A 66 -0.84 33.42 16.05
CA TYR A 66 -0.51 33.71 14.65
C TYR A 66 -1.37 32.88 13.68
N MET A 67 -1.78 33.50 12.57
CA MET A 67 -2.57 32.84 11.52
C MET A 67 -1.78 31.71 10.86
N SER A 68 -0.47 31.88 10.68
CA SER A 68 0.40 30.82 10.18
C SER A 68 0.37 29.56 11.06
N SER A 69 0.36 29.72 12.38
CA SER A 69 0.31 28.61 13.35
C SER A 69 -1.04 27.91 13.34
N PHE A 70 -2.13 28.67 13.22
CA PHE A 70 -3.47 28.10 13.04
C PHE A 70 -3.56 27.28 11.75
N LEU A 71 -3.12 27.84 10.62
CA LEU A 71 -3.16 27.16 9.32
C LEU A 71 -2.24 25.93 9.29
N TYR A 72 -1.08 26.00 9.95
CA TYR A 72 -0.22 24.83 10.13
C TYR A 72 -0.93 23.75 10.93
N SER A 73 -1.53 24.10 12.07
CA SER A 73 -2.26 23.16 12.92
C SER A 73 -3.47 22.55 12.23
N LEU A 74 -4.18 23.31 11.39
CA LEU A 74 -5.31 22.83 10.58
C LEU A 74 -4.86 21.95 9.41
N SER A 75 -3.69 22.24 8.84
CA SER A 75 -3.21 21.55 7.63
C SER A 75 -2.90 20.07 7.84
N LEU A 76 -2.31 19.71 8.97
CA LEU A 76 -1.93 18.35 9.29
C LEU A 76 -3.15 17.41 9.40
N PRO A 77 -4.23 17.73 10.14
CA PRO A 77 -5.44 16.93 10.16
C PRO A 77 -6.15 16.86 8.80
N LEU A 78 -6.17 17.95 8.02
CA LEU A 78 -6.73 17.93 6.65
C LEU A 78 -5.97 16.96 5.73
N MET A 79 -4.64 16.97 5.80
CA MET A 79 -3.80 16.01 5.08
C MET A 79 -4.10 14.57 5.52
N ALA A 80 -4.13 14.32 6.83
CA ALA A 80 -4.38 13.00 7.38
C ALA A 80 -5.76 12.46 6.95
N LEU A 81 -6.81 13.27 7.04
CA LEU A 81 -8.15 12.90 6.57
C LEU A 81 -8.14 12.55 5.09
N SER A 82 -7.51 13.39 4.26
CA SER A 82 -7.46 13.19 2.81
C SER A 82 -6.69 11.92 2.43
N PHE A 83 -5.54 11.68 3.06
CA PHE A 83 -4.73 10.48 2.85
C PHE A 83 -5.45 9.21 3.34
N GLY A 84 -6.07 9.27 4.51
CA GLY A 84 -6.85 8.17 5.07
C GLY A 84 -8.03 7.79 4.17
N LEU A 85 -8.75 8.77 3.62
CA LEU A 85 -9.85 8.55 2.67
C LEU A 85 -9.36 7.99 1.33
N LEU A 86 -8.23 8.46 0.81
CA LEU A 86 -7.60 7.90 -0.40
C LEU A 86 -7.22 6.45 -0.19
N LEU A 87 -6.59 6.12 0.94
CA LEU A 87 -6.22 4.74 1.27
C LEU A 87 -7.45 3.84 1.39
N LYS A 88 -8.54 4.34 1.99
CA LYS A 88 -9.83 3.63 2.07
C LYS A 88 -10.44 3.38 0.71
N PHE A 89 -10.29 4.34 -0.20
CA PHE A 89 -10.75 4.20 -1.58
C PHE A 89 -9.94 3.14 -2.33
N LEU A 90 -8.60 3.14 -2.18
CA LEU A 90 -7.71 2.16 -2.79
C LEU A 90 -8.00 0.73 -2.35
N CYS A 91 -8.41 0.51 -1.09
CA CYS A 91 -8.82 -0.81 -0.60
C CYS A 91 -9.90 -1.47 -1.47
N LYS A 92 -10.79 -0.70 -2.12
CA LYS A 92 -11.85 -1.25 -2.98
C LYS A 92 -11.32 -1.96 -4.24
N TYR A 93 -10.07 -1.69 -4.62
CA TYR A 93 -9.45 -2.21 -5.85
C TYR A 93 -8.35 -3.24 -5.56
N ILE A 94 -8.02 -3.48 -4.30
CA ILE A 94 -6.97 -4.40 -3.88
C ILE A 94 -7.63 -5.72 -3.45
N SER A 95 -7.31 -6.83 -4.11
CA SER A 95 -7.92 -8.15 -3.87
C SER A 95 -7.11 -9.06 -2.91
N THR A 96 -6.24 -8.50 -2.08
CA THR A 96 -5.25 -9.25 -1.29
C THR A 96 -5.68 -9.44 0.16
N GLU A 97 -5.05 -10.43 0.83
CA GLU A 97 -5.23 -10.75 2.26
C GLU A 97 -4.98 -9.55 3.20
N LEU A 98 -4.28 -8.51 2.72
CA LEU A 98 -3.92 -7.31 3.49
C LEU A 98 -5.03 -6.25 3.56
N ILE A 99 -6.16 -6.44 2.87
CA ILE A 99 -7.24 -5.42 2.80
C ILE A 99 -7.75 -5.01 4.19
N ASN A 100 -7.83 -5.96 5.13
CA ASN A 100 -8.30 -5.69 6.50
C ASN A 100 -7.31 -4.82 7.27
N SER A 101 -6.01 -5.11 7.14
CA SER A 101 -4.94 -4.32 7.74
C SER A 101 -4.90 -2.90 7.17
N ILE A 102 -5.03 -2.75 5.85
CA ILE A 102 -5.04 -1.43 5.19
C ILE A 102 -6.30 -0.64 5.59
N ASN A 103 -7.47 -1.29 5.66
CA ASN A 103 -8.70 -0.64 6.14
C ASN A 103 -8.58 -0.19 7.61
N PHE A 104 -7.97 -1.01 8.47
CA PHE A 104 -7.72 -0.64 9.85
C PHE A 104 -6.80 0.57 9.95
N ILE A 105 -5.66 0.56 9.24
CA ILE A 105 -4.71 1.68 9.17
C ILE A 105 -5.40 2.95 8.63
N SER A 106 -6.16 2.82 7.54
CA SER A 106 -6.94 3.93 6.96
C SER A 106 -7.91 4.54 7.97
N ASN A 107 -8.66 3.70 8.71
CA ASN A 107 -9.58 4.18 9.74
C ASN A 107 -8.85 4.87 10.89
N LEU A 108 -7.69 4.36 11.32
CA LEU A 108 -6.86 5.02 12.34
C LEU A 108 -6.38 6.39 11.88
N ILE A 109 -5.93 6.51 10.64
CA ILE A 109 -5.48 7.79 10.06
C ILE A 109 -6.65 8.78 9.99
N ILE A 110 -7.84 8.34 9.57
CA ILE A 110 -9.05 9.18 9.54
C ILE A 110 -9.42 9.62 10.97
N PHE A 111 -9.37 8.71 11.93
CA PHE A 111 -9.64 9.01 13.34
C PHE A 111 -8.66 10.05 13.89
N LEU A 112 -7.36 9.89 13.64
CA LEU A 112 -6.32 10.86 14.00
C LEU A 112 -6.59 12.22 13.36
N GLY A 113 -6.98 12.23 12.08
CA GLY A 113 -7.37 13.44 11.38
C GLY A 113 -8.52 14.19 12.05
N PHE A 114 -9.61 13.49 12.41
CA PHE A 114 -10.71 14.12 13.15
C PHE A 114 -10.34 14.55 14.57
N PHE A 115 -9.55 13.74 15.27
CA PHE A 115 -9.07 14.06 16.62
C PHE A 115 -8.28 15.37 16.63
N PHE A 116 -7.27 15.50 15.75
CA PHE A 116 -6.48 16.71 15.66
C PHE A 116 -7.28 17.89 15.10
N LEU A 117 -8.24 17.64 14.20
CA LEU A 117 -9.12 18.70 13.70
C LEU A 117 -9.96 19.30 14.84
N ILE A 118 -10.55 18.47 15.70
CA ILE A 118 -11.25 18.92 16.90
C ILE A 118 -10.30 19.69 17.82
N TYR A 119 -9.08 19.20 18.02
CA TYR A 119 -8.06 19.86 18.85
C TYR A 119 -7.61 21.22 18.29
N THR A 120 -7.58 21.38 16.96
CA THR A 120 -7.29 22.69 16.33
C THR A 120 -8.36 23.74 16.66
N PHE A 121 -9.61 23.33 16.89
CA PHE A 121 -10.70 24.26 17.19
C PHE A 121 -10.98 24.39 18.69
N LEU A 122 -10.66 23.38 19.49
CA LEU A 122 -10.77 23.44 20.94
C LEU A 122 -9.39 23.71 21.54
N SER A 123 -9.20 24.94 22.04
CA SER A 123 -8.05 25.34 22.86
C SER A 123 -8.10 24.63 24.22
N ILE A 124 -7.80 23.33 24.24
CA ILE A 124 -7.60 22.55 25.46
C ILE A 124 -6.18 22.79 25.93
N GLN A 125 -6.00 22.88 27.25
CA GLN A 125 -4.68 23.03 27.86
C GLN A 125 -3.76 21.89 27.42
N ASP A 126 -2.63 22.25 26.82
CA ASP A 126 -1.65 21.29 26.32
C ASP A 126 -1.15 20.35 27.42
N PHE A 127 -0.81 19.12 27.02
CA PHE A 127 -0.14 18.18 27.91
C PHE A 127 1.19 18.73 28.40
N SER A 128 1.59 18.33 29.61
CA SER A 128 2.87 18.72 30.16
C SER A 128 4.02 18.28 29.24
N LEU A 129 5.10 19.08 29.21
CA LEU A 129 6.29 18.82 28.38
C LEU A 129 6.85 17.40 28.61
N PHE A 130 6.77 16.89 29.85
CA PHE A 130 7.21 15.55 30.21
C PHE A 130 6.39 14.45 29.51
N THR A 131 5.07 14.66 29.37
CA THR A 131 4.19 13.74 28.65
C THR A 131 4.59 13.64 27.18
N TYR A 132 4.95 14.76 26.54
CA TYR A 132 5.43 14.77 25.16
C TYR A 132 6.70 13.93 24.98
N TYR A 133 7.70 14.08 25.85
CA TYR A 133 8.93 13.30 25.75
C TYR A 133 8.71 11.80 25.96
N LEU A 134 7.85 11.42 26.91
CA LEU A 134 7.49 10.02 27.11
C LEU A 134 6.81 9.41 25.88
N VAL A 135 5.87 10.13 25.28
CA VAL A 135 5.18 9.67 24.06
C VAL A 135 6.15 9.56 22.88
N LEU A 136 7.07 10.51 22.72
CA LEU A 136 8.07 10.45 21.65
C LEU A 136 9.01 9.23 21.80
N ILE A 137 9.45 8.92 23.01
CA ILE A 137 10.26 7.72 23.28
C ILE A 137 9.46 6.46 22.96
N ALA A 138 8.20 6.37 23.42
CA ALA A 138 7.33 5.23 23.14
C ALA A 138 7.08 5.05 21.63
N CYS A 139 6.82 6.14 20.90
CA CYS A 139 6.66 6.13 19.45
C CYS A 139 7.93 5.66 18.75
N SER A 140 9.11 6.15 19.16
CA SER A 140 10.40 5.75 18.58
C SER A 140 10.66 4.25 18.72
N ILE A 141 10.42 3.68 19.91
CA ILE A 141 10.55 2.24 20.15
C ILE A 141 9.57 1.45 19.27
N THR A 142 8.31 1.90 19.19
CA THR A 142 7.27 1.23 18.40
C THR A 142 7.59 1.24 16.91
N LEU A 143 8.00 2.40 16.38
CA LEU A 143 8.40 2.56 14.97
C LEU A 143 9.61 1.70 14.63
N THR A 144 10.60 1.64 15.52
CA THR A 144 11.79 0.80 15.34
C THR A 144 11.41 -0.68 15.29
N ALA A 145 10.51 -1.13 16.17
CA ALA A 145 10.01 -2.50 16.15
C ALA A 145 9.28 -2.81 14.83
N ILE A 146 8.37 -1.93 14.39
CA ILE A 146 7.64 -2.08 13.11
C ILE A 146 8.63 -2.15 11.94
N ALA A 147 9.62 -1.25 11.89
CA ALA A 147 10.62 -1.22 10.84
C ALA A 147 11.44 -2.53 10.79
N HIS A 148 11.81 -3.08 11.94
CA HIS A 148 12.50 -4.37 12.03
C HIS A 148 11.64 -5.52 11.44
N PHE A 149 10.36 -5.59 11.78
CA PHE A 149 9.47 -6.60 11.21
C PHE A 149 9.26 -6.42 9.71
N LEU A 150 9.13 -5.18 9.24
CA LEU A 150 8.98 -4.87 7.83
C LEU A 150 10.23 -5.29 7.03
N GLN A 151 11.43 -4.97 7.54
CA GLN A 151 12.69 -5.36 6.92
C GLN A 151 12.82 -6.88 6.83
N LYS A 152 12.46 -7.60 7.90
CA LYS A 152 12.43 -9.07 7.89
C LYS A 152 11.46 -9.63 6.85
N ALA A 153 10.28 -9.03 6.70
CA ALA A 153 9.28 -9.44 5.71
C ALA A 153 9.78 -9.22 4.26
N VAL A 154 10.45 -8.09 4.01
CA VAL A 154 11.06 -7.77 2.70
C VAL A 154 12.13 -8.80 2.35
N LEU A 155 13.08 -9.05 3.26
CA LEU A 155 14.15 -10.04 3.04
C LEU A 155 13.59 -11.45 2.78
N THR A 156 12.55 -11.85 3.53
CA THR A 156 11.89 -13.16 3.32
C THR A 156 11.23 -13.25 1.94
N THR A 157 10.63 -12.15 1.48
CA THR A 157 9.99 -12.08 0.16
C THR A 157 11.02 -12.12 -0.96
N GLU A 158 12.14 -11.43 -0.80
CA GLU A 158 13.27 -11.46 -1.72
C GLU A 158 13.86 -12.88 -1.83
N GLN A 159 14.10 -13.55 -0.70
CA GLN A 159 14.58 -14.94 -0.68
C GLN A 159 13.62 -15.91 -1.36
N ARG A 160 12.30 -15.74 -1.14
CA ARG A 160 11.27 -16.52 -1.84
C ARG A 160 11.31 -16.29 -3.34
N LEU A 161 11.46 -15.03 -3.77
CA LEU A 161 11.55 -14.69 -5.18
C LEU A 161 12.80 -15.32 -5.83
N LYS A 162 13.97 -15.18 -5.19
CA LYS A 162 15.21 -15.83 -5.62
C LYS A 162 15.03 -17.34 -5.75
N THR A 163 14.38 -18.00 -4.78
CA THR A 163 14.12 -19.44 -4.82
C THR A 163 13.21 -19.84 -5.98
N ILE A 164 12.16 -19.05 -6.27
CA ILE A 164 11.25 -19.31 -7.40
C ILE A 164 12.00 -19.16 -8.73
N ILE A 165 12.83 -18.11 -8.86
CA ILE A 165 13.65 -17.88 -10.04
C ILE A 165 14.65 -19.02 -10.24
N SER A 166 15.38 -19.44 -9.20
CA SER A 166 16.31 -20.58 -9.30
C SER A 166 15.61 -21.86 -9.73
N LYS A 167 14.45 -22.18 -9.13
CA LYS A 167 13.65 -23.36 -9.55
C LYS A 167 13.18 -23.28 -11.00
N LEU A 168 12.85 -22.10 -11.48
CA LEU A 168 12.47 -21.88 -12.88
C LEU A 168 13.66 -22.13 -13.81
N PHE A 169 14.84 -21.61 -13.47
CA PHE A 169 16.06 -21.85 -14.23
C PHE A 169 16.45 -23.35 -14.20
N ASP A 170 16.40 -24.00 -13.05
CA ASP A 170 16.64 -25.44 -12.92
C ASP A 170 15.69 -26.24 -13.83
N PHE A 171 14.40 -25.88 -13.88
CA PHE A 171 13.43 -26.50 -14.77
C PHE A 171 13.76 -26.29 -16.25
N ILE A 172 14.15 -25.07 -16.64
CA ILE A 172 14.50 -24.74 -18.03
C ILE A 172 15.79 -25.45 -18.47
N ILE A 173 16.80 -25.53 -17.60
CA ILE A 173 18.11 -26.10 -17.93
C ILE A 173 18.10 -27.62 -17.84
N LEU A 174 17.48 -28.20 -16.81
CA LEU A 174 17.58 -29.63 -16.54
C LEU A 174 16.40 -30.44 -17.08
N GLU A 175 15.19 -29.87 -17.06
CA GLU A 175 13.96 -30.64 -17.29
C GLU A 175 13.39 -30.42 -18.70
N THR A 176 13.56 -29.23 -19.26
CA THR A 176 13.12 -28.91 -20.63
C THR A 176 13.91 -29.68 -21.71
N PRO A 177 15.25 -29.82 -21.66
CA PRO A 177 15.99 -30.53 -22.69
C PRO A 177 15.65 -32.01 -22.73
N ARG A 178 15.47 -32.63 -21.56
CA ARG A 178 15.11 -34.05 -21.42
C ARG A 178 13.78 -34.42 -22.07
N LYS A 179 12.86 -33.47 -22.23
CA LYS A 179 11.50 -33.73 -22.69
C LYS A 179 11.22 -33.20 -24.09
N HIS A 180 11.91 -32.12 -24.50
CA HIS A 180 11.55 -31.33 -25.69
C HIS A 180 12.72 -31.07 -26.65
N VAL A 181 13.95 -31.50 -26.31
CA VAL A 181 15.13 -31.35 -27.15
C VAL A 181 15.68 -32.74 -27.51
N SER A 182 15.98 -32.95 -28.80
CA SER A 182 16.62 -34.17 -29.30
C SER A 182 17.95 -34.42 -28.59
N GLU A 183 18.25 -35.66 -28.21
CA GLU A 183 19.43 -36.03 -27.40
C GLU A 183 20.75 -35.46 -27.93
N GLU A 184 20.93 -35.40 -29.24
CA GLU A 184 22.13 -34.83 -29.90
C GLU A 184 22.36 -33.33 -29.64
N LYS A 185 21.31 -32.56 -29.31
CA LYS A 185 21.36 -31.09 -29.12
C LYS A 185 21.24 -30.65 -27.66
N GLN A 186 21.10 -31.59 -26.73
CA GLN A 186 20.90 -31.26 -25.31
C GLN A 186 22.16 -30.62 -24.70
N ILE A 187 23.35 -31.04 -25.12
CA ILE A 187 24.63 -30.50 -24.63
C ILE A 187 24.80 -29.05 -25.07
N ASP A 188 24.58 -28.74 -26.35
CA ASP A 188 24.69 -27.37 -26.89
C ASP A 188 23.66 -26.42 -26.25
N TYR A 189 22.47 -26.92 -25.93
CA TYR A 189 21.43 -26.14 -25.26
C TYR A 189 21.88 -25.70 -23.86
N VAL A 190 22.45 -26.62 -23.06
CA VAL A 190 22.96 -26.31 -21.71
C VAL A 190 24.12 -25.32 -21.77
N ILE A 191 25.09 -25.54 -22.66
CA ILE A 191 26.26 -24.66 -22.83
C ILE A 191 25.84 -23.24 -23.23
N SER A 192 24.84 -23.10 -24.10
CA SER A 192 24.34 -21.78 -24.52
C SER A 192 23.71 -20.97 -23.38
N TYR A 193 22.99 -21.63 -22.48
CA TYR A 193 22.36 -20.99 -21.33
C TYR A 193 23.37 -20.64 -20.24
N GLU A 194 24.35 -21.51 -19.98
CA GLU A 194 25.42 -21.26 -19.01
C GLU A 194 26.24 -20.02 -19.40
N LYS A 195 26.51 -19.84 -20.70
CA LYS A 195 27.17 -18.64 -21.23
C LYS A 195 26.36 -17.37 -20.96
N ILE A 196 25.05 -17.39 -21.20
CA ILE A 196 24.16 -16.23 -20.97
C ILE A 196 24.07 -15.89 -19.48
N ILE A 197 24.04 -16.89 -18.60
CA ILE A 197 24.00 -16.68 -17.15
C ILE A 197 25.28 -16.01 -16.64
N ASN A 198 26.45 -16.46 -17.14
CA ASN A 198 27.73 -15.86 -16.75
C ASN A 198 27.88 -14.43 -17.27
N GLU A 199 27.40 -14.12 -18.48
CA GLU A 199 27.39 -12.74 -19.00
C GLU A 199 26.50 -11.79 -18.17
N ILE A 200 25.42 -12.29 -17.56
CA ILE A 200 24.52 -11.49 -16.71
C ILE A 200 25.05 -11.35 -15.26
N GLY A 201 25.86 -12.31 -14.79
CA GLY A 201 26.39 -12.33 -13.43
C GLY A 201 27.63 -11.44 -13.18
N ASP A 202 28.28 -10.98 -14.26
CA ASP A 202 29.49 -10.15 -14.21
C ASP A 202 29.22 -8.62 -14.28
N GLU A 203 27.95 -8.18 -14.29
CA GLU A 203 27.52 -6.78 -14.12
C GLU A 203 27.05 -6.46 -12.69
#